data_AF-A0A538BA43-F1
#
_entry.id   AF-A0A538BA43-F1
#
_cell.length_a   1.000
_cell.length_b   1.000
_cell.length_c   1.000
_cell.angle_alpha   90.00
_cell.angle_beta   90.00
_cell.angle_gamma   90.00
#
_symmetry.space_group_name_H-M   'P 1'
#
loop_
_entity.id
_entity.type
_entity.pdbx_description
1 polymer ?
#
loop_
_entity_poly.entity_id
_entity_poly.type
_entity_poly.pdbx_seq_one_letter_code
_entity_poly.pdbx_strand_id
1 'polypeptide(L)' 'NLAHAVVYLATAPKSNRAYLALRRAQADVRDRPAGQVPKHLRDASYYAARKLGHGEGYEYPHDDPRAWVPQSYRPAEV' A
#
# COMPACT_ATOMS: atom_id res chain seq x y z
N ASN A 1 3.81 26.09 24.16
CA ASN A 1 3.51 24.67 23.87
C ASN A 1 4.71 23.91 23.28
N LEU A 2 5.62 24.55 22.53
CA LEU A 2 6.80 23.89 21.94
C LEU A 2 7.74 23.21 22.95
N ALA A 3 7.97 23.81 24.12
CA ALA A 3 8.83 23.21 25.16
C ALA A 3 8.33 21.82 25.61
N HIS A 4 7.01 21.65 25.77
CA HIS A 4 6.42 20.35 26.14
C HIS A 4 6.59 19.31 25.02
N ALA A 5 6.44 19.71 23.75
CA ALA A 5 6.62 18.82 22.61
C ALA A 5 8.08 18.34 22.47
N VAL A 6 9.05 19.22 22.71
CA VAL A 6 10.48 18.87 22.68
C VAL A 6 10.81 17.82 23.74
N VAL A 7 10.36 18.03 24.99
CA VAL A 7 10.60 17.06 26.08
C VAL A 7 9.95 15.72 25.75
N TYR A 8 8.71 15.72 25.23
CA TYR A 8 8.03 14.49 24.82
C TYR A 8 8.79 13.74 23.73
N LEU A 9 9.20 14.42 22.65
CA LEU A 9 9.93 13.79 21.56
C LEU A 9 11.32 13.32 22.00
N ALA A 10 12.00 14.05 22.89
CA ALA A 10 13.32 13.69 23.40
C ALA A 10 13.29 12.38 24.22
N THR A 11 12.23 12.13 24.98
CA THR A 11 12.10 10.94 25.84
C THR A 11 11.33 9.78 25.20
N ALA A 12 10.59 10.01 24.11
CA ALA A 12 9.86 8.95 23.41
C ALA A 12 10.77 7.86 22.80
N PRO A 13 10.29 6.61 22.63
CA PRO A 13 10.98 5.60 21.83
C PRO A 13 11.27 6.10 20.40
N LYS A 14 12.49 5.87 19.91
CA LYS A 14 12.92 6.33 18.59
C LYS A 14 12.82 5.19 17.57
N SER A 15 12.23 5.47 16.40
CA SER A 15 12.15 4.52 15.28
C SER A 15 12.09 5.29 13.98
N ASN A 16 13.02 5.04 13.07
CA ASN A 16 13.01 5.55 11.69
C ASN A 16 12.51 4.51 10.67
N ARG A 17 11.89 3.40 11.13
CA ARG A 17 11.50 2.28 10.26
C ARG A 17 10.53 2.69 9.15
N ALA A 18 9.45 3.40 9.48
CA ALA A 18 8.49 3.90 8.49
C ALA A 18 9.15 4.91 7.52
N TYR A 19 10.03 5.78 8.04
CA TYR A 19 10.83 6.69 7.21
C TYR A 19 11.66 5.92 6.18
N LEU A 20 12.44 4.92 6.61
CA LEU A 20 13.26 4.13 5.71
C LEU A 20 12.42 3.30 4.73
N ALA A 21 11.30 2.72 5.17
CA ALA A 21 10.40 1.96 4.30
C ALA A 21 9.84 2.82 3.17
N LEU A 22 9.36 4.03 3.48
CA LEU A 22 8.89 4.98 2.47
C LEU A 22 10.03 5.40 1.53
N ARG A 23 11.21 5.71 2.06
CA ARG A 23 12.37 6.08 1.24
C ARG A 23 12.79 4.99 0.27
N ARG A 24 12.70 3.71 0.69
CA ARG A 24 12.96 2.55 -0.17
C ARG A 24 11.88 2.37 -1.23
N ALA A 25 10.60 2.46 -0.87
CA ALA A 25 9.51 2.40 -1.84
C ALA A 25 9.61 3.52 -2.90
N GLN A 26 9.98 4.73 -2.47
CA GLN A 26 10.22 5.84 -3.39
C GLN A 26 11.42 5.62 -4.31
N ALA A 27 12.48 4.95 -3.84
CA ALA A 27 13.62 4.59 -4.69
C ALA A 27 13.23 3.51 -5.70
N ASP A 28 12.49 2.49 -5.28
CA ASP A 28 12.00 1.40 -6.14
C ASP A 28 11.23 1.94 -7.35
N VAL A 29 10.31 2.89 -7.14
CA VAL A 29 9.52 3.52 -8.22
C VAL A 29 10.35 4.46 -9.10
N ARG A 30 11.40 5.10 -8.58
CA ARG A 30 12.26 5.99 -9.38
C ARG A 30 13.24 5.22 -10.26
N ASP A 31 13.81 4.16 -9.71
CA ASP A 31 14.99 3.51 -10.28
C ASP A 31 14.64 2.27 -11.10
N ARG A 32 13.36 1.85 -11.12
CA ARG A 32 12.88 0.66 -11.83
C ARG A 32 11.57 0.97 -12.58
N PRO A 33 11.29 0.27 -13.70
CA PRO A 33 9.99 0.35 -14.34
C PRO A 33 8.90 -0.07 -13.34
N ALA A 34 7.84 0.74 -13.24
CA ALA A 34 6.67 0.37 -12.44
C ALA A 34 5.97 -0.83 -13.09
N GLY A 35 5.71 -1.87 -12.30
CA GLY A 35 4.83 -2.97 -12.71
C GLY A 35 3.39 -2.47 -12.92
N GLN A 36 2.60 -3.21 -13.69
CA GLN A 36 1.19 -2.86 -13.87
C GLN A 36 0.41 -3.11 -12.58
N VAL A 37 -0.61 -2.29 -12.33
CA VAL A 37 -1.58 -2.57 -11.26
C VAL A 37 -2.21 -3.95 -11.53
N PRO A 38 -2.18 -4.89 -10.57
CA PRO A 38 -2.85 -6.20 -10.71
C PRO A 38 -4.32 -6.04 -11.05
N LYS A 39 -4.87 -6.89 -11.92
CA LYS A 39 -6.25 -6.76 -12.42
C LYS A 39 -7.29 -6.69 -11.31
N HIS A 40 -7.13 -7.51 -10.27
CA HIS A 40 -8.01 -7.53 -9.09
C HIS A 40 -7.95 -6.25 -8.25
N LEU A 41 -6.95 -5.39 -8.43
CA LEU A 41 -6.85 -4.09 -7.74
C LEU A 41 -7.25 -2.90 -8.64
N ARG A 42 -7.60 -3.14 -9.91
CA ARG A 42 -8.03 -2.08 -10.82
C ARG A 42 -9.50 -1.72 -10.57
N ASP A 43 -9.83 -0.46 -10.84
CA ASP A 43 -11.21 0.03 -10.75
C ASP A 43 -12.14 -0.79 -11.65
N ALA A 44 -13.24 -1.26 -11.05
CA ALA A 44 -14.27 -2.07 -11.67
C ALA A 44 -15.55 -1.29 -12.00
N SER A 45 -15.60 0.00 -11.67
CA SER A 45 -16.84 0.80 -11.69
C SER A 45 -17.25 1.32 -13.07
N TYR A 46 -16.35 1.30 -14.06
CA TYR A 46 -16.61 1.86 -15.39
C TYR A 46 -17.07 0.79 -16.40
N TYR A 47 -17.82 1.22 -17.42
CA TYR A 47 -18.54 0.34 -18.36
C TYR A 47 -17.68 -0.78 -18.99
N ALA A 48 -16.45 -0.46 -19.40
CA ALA A 48 -15.56 -1.41 -20.05
C ALA A 48 -14.78 -2.31 -19.07
N ALA A 49 -14.86 -2.07 -17.76
CA ALA A 49 -14.07 -2.77 -16.75
C ALA A 49 -14.28 -4.29 -16.77
N ARG A 50 -15.54 -4.75 -16.90
CA ARG A 50 -15.88 -6.18 -16.98
C ARG A 50 -15.27 -6.85 -18.21
N LYS A 51 -15.27 -6.18 -19.37
CA LYS A 51 -14.66 -6.71 -20.59
C LYS A 51 -13.13 -6.79 -20.48
N LEU A 52 -12.53 -5.92 -19.68
CA LEU A 52 -11.09 -5.85 -19.43
C LEU A 52 -10.63 -6.76 -18.27
N GLY A 53 -11.58 -7.37 -17.55
CA GLY A 53 -11.33 -8.20 -16.36
C GLY A 53 -10.81 -7.41 -15.16
N HIS A 54 -11.18 -6.13 -15.03
CA HIS A 54 -10.79 -5.32 -13.87
C HIS A 54 -11.65 -5.65 -12.65
N GLY A 55 -11.02 -5.72 -11.48
CA GLY A 55 -11.65 -6.14 -10.22
C GLY A 55 -11.98 -7.63 -10.14
N GLU A 56 -11.81 -8.40 -11.22
CA GLU A 56 -11.98 -9.85 -11.17
C GLU A 56 -10.95 -10.47 -10.22
N GLY A 57 -11.44 -11.26 -9.26
CA GLY A 57 -10.61 -11.88 -8.23
C GLY A 57 -10.30 -10.99 -7.03
N TYR A 58 -10.87 -9.78 -6.93
CA TYR A 58 -10.69 -8.95 -5.75
C TYR A 58 -11.37 -9.59 -4.52
N GLU A 59 -10.56 -9.86 -3.50
CA GLU A 59 -11.05 -10.26 -2.17
C GLU A 59 -11.28 -9.02 -1.31
N TYR A 60 -12.54 -8.79 -0.91
CA TYR A 60 -12.90 -7.68 -0.03
C TYR A 60 -12.56 -8.04 1.43
N PRO A 61 -11.56 -7.40 2.06
CA PRO A 61 -11.04 -7.90 3.34
C PRO A 61 -12.06 -7.90 4.48
N HIS A 62 -13.08 -7.04 4.43
CA HIS A 62 -14.10 -6.92 5.47
C HIS A 62 -15.12 -8.07 5.47
N ASP A 63 -15.15 -8.90 4.42
CA ASP A 63 -15.94 -10.13 4.42
C ASP A 63 -15.23 -11.26 5.19
N ASP A 64 -13.91 -11.17 5.39
CA ASP A 64 -13.17 -12.08 6.28
C ASP A 64 -13.32 -11.60 7.73
N PRO A 65 -13.66 -12.49 8.70
CA PRO A 65 -13.78 -12.12 10.12
C PRO A 65 -12.52 -11.49 10.73
N ARG A 66 -11.35 -11.68 10.13
CA ARG A 66 -10.07 -11.09 10.54
C ARG A 66 -9.85 -9.69 9.96
N ALA A 67 -10.76 -9.21 9.10
CA ALA A 67 -10.58 -8.02 8.27
C ALA A 67 -9.30 -8.07 7.40
N TRP A 68 -8.89 -9.28 6.98
CA TRP A 68 -7.66 -9.52 6.26
C TRP A 68 -7.76 -10.75 5.37
N VAL A 69 -7.18 -10.67 4.17
CA VAL A 69 -7.16 -11.74 3.17
C VAL A 69 -5.74 -11.93 2.62
N PRO A 70 -5.33 -13.17 2.28
CA PRO A 70 -4.00 -13.48 1.75
C PRO A 70 -3.86 -13.12 0.25
N GLN A 71 -4.27 -11.92 -0.14
CA GLN A 71 -4.23 -11.44 -1.52
C GLN A 71 -2.91 -10.72 -1.82
N SER A 72 -2.35 -10.91 -3.02
CA SER A 72 -1.16 -10.16 -3.45
C SER A 72 -1.51 -8.72 -3.80
N TYR A 73 -0.78 -7.74 -3.24
CA TYR A 73 -1.00 -6.31 -3.51
C TYR A 73 0.08 -5.66 -4.37
N ARG A 74 1.29 -6.25 -4.38
CA ARG A 74 2.41 -5.77 -5.20
C ARG A 74 2.32 -6.42 -6.59
N PRO A 75 2.64 -5.68 -7.67
CA PRO A 75 2.81 -6.29 -8.99
C PRO A 75 3.82 -7.44 -8.94
N ALA A 76 3.58 -8.52 -9.71
CA ALA A 76 4.44 -9.70 -9.68
C ALA A 76 5.82 -9.47 -10.32
N GLU A 77 5.92 -8.45 -11.18
CA GLU A 77 7.11 -8.10 -11.94
C GLU A 77 8.11 -7.26 -11.14
N VAL A 78 7.72 -6.77 -9.96
CA VAL A 78 8.48 -5.83 -9.13
C VAL A 78 9.01 -6.52 -7.89
#